data_AF-A0A936DBJ0-F1
#
_entry.id   AF-A0A936DBJ0-F1
#
_cell.length_a   1.000
_cell.length_b   1.000
_cell.length_c   1.000
_cell.angle_alpha   90.00
_cell.angle_beta   90.00
_cell.angle_gamma   90.00
#
_symmetry.space_group_name_H-M   'P 1'
#
loop_
_entity.id
_entity.type
_entity.pdbx_description
1 polymer ?
#
loop_
_entity_poly.entity_id
_entity_poly.type
_entity_poly.pdbx_seq_one_letter_code
_entity_poly.pdbx_strand_id
1 'polypeptide(L)'
;MANRTNLLALVGAAAIASAVACGTKDVHEAEARGDVAFLEKSTAAESTAALGRLAAKNPKALALVDSRAREGDVNAYIAAWQGHTRGESWPAPLFRAALGDPARATVAQSALPRKDPKTVEFLPDLEAAMSRATSPADAARLGALVASFGAPSKAVVLRALAKPKSRTAMCQALASPDASPEALASFRSAPPEHRDDVECASLAAKRSETDDDMATWLGQEAEQGLLVTASKRGLPCPRATFVWEKALAARPLDAHAQLTSELTSTILRCADTMDAALPKAMATSDTARAWVVAALDPDDRNLTRLPRTCVAMKAVAAGGPGTSVRTRERARDTVARGCDKVLGAAQPPR
;
A
#
# COMPACT_ATOMS: atom_id res chain seq x y z
N MET A 1 -91.97 -50.64 -12.54
CA MET A 1 -91.65 -51.61 -11.46
C MET A 1 -90.64 -50.96 -10.53
N ALA A 2 -90.93 -50.99 -9.23
CA ALA A 2 -90.10 -50.79 -8.02
C ALA A 2 -88.86 -49.85 -8.12
N ASN A 3 -88.84 -48.69 -7.47
CA ASN A 3 -88.73 -48.45 -6.02
C ASN A 3 -87.43 -49.01 -5.39
N ARG A 4 -86.54 -48.12 -4.93
CA ARG A 4 -85.71 -48.33 -3.72
C ARG A 4 -85.05 -47.04 -3.23
N THR A 5 -85.63 -46.54 -2.16
CA THR A 5 -85.09 -45.59 -1.18
C THR A 5 -83.99 -46.25 -0.32
N ASN A 6 -83.24 -45.39 0.38
CA ASN A 6 -82.40 -45.64 1.56
C ASN A 6 -80.95 -46.13 1.29
N LEU A 7 -79.92 -45.80 2.08
CA LEU A 7 -79.87 -45.63 3.54
C LEU A 7 -78.47 -45.07 3.94
N LEU A 8 -78.43 -44.24 5.01
CA LEU A 8 -77.36 -44.03 6.00
C LEU A 8 -75.91 -43.66 5.55
N ALA A 9 -75.40 -42.47 5.89
CA ALA A 9 -74.83 -42.06 7.21
C ALA A 9 -73.44 -42.64 7.49
N LEU A 10 -72.44 -41.78 7.66
CA LEU A 10 -71.59 -41.63 8.86
C LEU A 10 -70.32 -40.82 8.55
N VAL A 11 -70.22 -39.67 9.22
CA VAL A 11 -69.07 -39.19 9.99
C VAL A 11 -67.68 -39.44 9.38
N GLY A 12 -67.10 -38.39 8.81
CA GLY A 12 -65.67 -38.28 8.58
C GLY A 12 -65.24 -36.86 8.90
N ALA A 13 -64.78 -36.67 10.14
CA ALA A 13 -64.38 -35.40 10.71
C ALA A 13 -63.55 -34.53 9.77
N ALA A 14 -63.86 -33.23 9.76
CA ALA A 14 -62.97 -32.20 9.32
C ALA A 14 -61.65 -32.32 10.10
N ALA A 15 -60.66 -32.98 9.51
CA ALA A 15 -59.28 -32.80 9.87
C ALA A 15 -58.87 -31.43 9.33
N ILE A 16 -59.22 -30.38 10.08
CA ILE A 16 -58.40 -29.19 10.14
C ILE A 16 -57.07 -29.71 10.72
N ALA A 17 -56.19 -30.16 9.83
CA ALA A 17 -54.79 -30.25 10.13
C ALA A 17 -54.34 -28.81 10.32
N SER A 18 -54.54 -28.32 11.54
CA SER A 18 -53.71 -27.30 12.13
C SER A 18 -52.30 -27.87 12.04
N ALA A 19 -51.63 -27.62 10.91
CA ALA A 19 -50.20 -27.59 10.87
C ALA A 19 -49.84 -26.53 11.90
N VAL A 20 -49.62 -27.00 13.14
CA VAL A 20 -48.84 -26.28 14.12
C VAL A 20 -47.57 -25.97 13.35
N ALA A 21 -47.48 -24.75 12.84
CA ALA A 21 -46.32 -24.28 12.13
C ALA A 21 -45.21 -24.34 13.15
N CYS A 22 -44.46 -25.45 13.15
CA CYS A 22 -43.16 -25.50 13.81
C CYS A 22 -42.41 -24.29 13.26
N GLY A 23 -42.29 -23.27 14.12
CA GLY A 23 -41.55 -22.06 13.80
C GLY A 23 -40.18 -22.47 13.29
N THR A 24 -39.71 -21.73 12.30
CA THR A 24 -38.32 -21.79 11.81
C THR A 24 -37.38 -21.79 13.00
N LYS A 25 -36.55 -22.83 13.12
CA LYS A 25 -35.68 -23.03 14.29
C LYS A 25 -34.31 -22.36 14.11
N ASP A 26 -33.88 -22.23 12.86
CA ASP A 26 -32.58 -21.69 12.50
C ASP A 26 -32.63 -20.92 11.17
N VAL A 27 -31.51 -20.25 10.87
CA VAL A 27 -31.34 -19.42 9.67
C VAL A 27 -31.45 -20.23 8.39
N HIS A 28 -31.00 -21.48 8.38
CA HIS A 28 -31.01 -22.32 7.19
C HIS A 28 -32.45 -22.74 6.82
N GLU A 29 -33.25 -23.14 7.83
CA GLU A 29 -34.67 -23.44 7.65
C GLU A 29 -35.45 -22.18 7.25
N ALA A 30 -35.14 -21.03 7.85
CA ALA A 30 -35.76 -19.76 7.51
C ALA A 30 -35.47 -19.33 6.08
N GLU A 31 -34.23 -19.48 5.63
CA GLU A 31 -33.86 -19.21 4.24
C GLU A 31 -34.60 -20.15 3.27
N ALA A 32 -34.58 -21.46 3.53
CA ALA A 32 -35.21 -22.46 2.68
C ALA A 32 -36.72 -22.21 2.53
N ARG A 33 -37.37 -21.69 3.58
CA ARG A 33 -38.79 -21.33 3.58
C ARG A 33 -39.07 -19.90 3.10
N GLY A 34 -38.05 -19.07 2.88
CA GLY A 34 -38.21 -17.65 2.57
C GLY A 34 -38.81 -16.83 3.73
N ASP A 35 -38.61 -17.27 4.97
CA ASP A 35 -39.13 -16.64 6.19
C ASP A 35 -38.33 -15.40 6.58
N VAL A 36 -38.59 -14.31 5.86
CA VAL A 36 -37.94 -13.01 6.07
C VAL A 36 -38.19 -12.45 7.47
N ALA A 37 -39.34 -12.74 8.08
CA ALA A 37 -39.69 -12.24 9.41
C ALA A 37 -38.82 -12.86 10.52
N PHE A 38 -38.46 -14.14 10.37
CA PHE A 38 -37.46 -14.77 11.23
C PHE A 38 -36.08 -14.12 11.04
N LEU A 39 -35.65 -13.96 9.78
CA LEU A 39 -34.33 -13.43 9.44
C LEU A 39 -34.14 -11.98 9.90
N GLU A 40 -35.20 -11.16 9.84
CA GLU A 40 -35.22 -9.77 10.30
C GLU A 40 -34.87 -9.66 11.79
N LYS A 41 -35.50 -10.50 12.63
CA LYS A 41 -35.32 -10.50 14.09
C LYS A 41 -33.96 -11.03 14.53
N SER A 42 -33.29 -11.78 13.65
CA SER A 42 -31.98 -12.35 13.94
C SER A 42 -30.87 -11.36 13.60
N THR A 43 -29.99 -11.10 14.57
CA THR A 43 -28.80 -10.26 14.43
C THR A 43 -27.57 -11.03 13.93
N ALA A 44 -27.72 -12.31 13.61
CA ALA A 44 -26.61 -13.16 13.15
C ALA A 44 -26.16 -12.75 11.73
N ALA A 45 -24.85 -12.84 11.47
CA ALA A 45 -24.28 -12.53 10.15
C ALA A 45 -24.86 -13.44 9.05
N GLU A 46 -25.12 -14.70 9.40
CA GLU A 46 -25.76 -15.70 8.55
C GLU A 46 -27.15 -15.25 8.10
N SER A 47 -27.89 -14.53 8.96
CA SER A 47 -29.21 -14.00 8.62
C SER A 47 -29.13 -12.91 7.58
N THR A 48 -28.16 -11.99 7.68
CA THR A 48 -27.90 -10.98 6.63
C THR A 48 -27.50 -11.65 5.32
N ALA A 49 -26.67 -12.71 5.38
CA ALA A 49 -26.28 -13.46 4.20
C ALA A 49 -27.47 -14.17 3.53
N ALA A 50 -28.36 -14.79 4.31
CA ALA A 50 -29.61 -15.40 3.83
C ALA A 50 -30.54 -14.37 3.19
N LEU A 51 -30.72 -13.20 3.83
CA LEU A 51 -31.48 -12.08 3.25
C LEU A 51 -30.90 -11.66 1.90
N GLY A 52 -29.57 -11.56 1.77
CA GLY A 52 -28.91 -11.25 0.50
C GLY A 52 -29.07 -12.32 -0.57
N ARG A 53 -29.18 -13.60 -0.22
CA ARG A 53 -29.50 -14.68 -1.17
C ARG A 53 -30.96 -14.62 -1.64
N LEU A 54 -31.88 -14.19 -0.79
CA LEU A 54 -33.30 -14.01 -1.11
C LEU A 54 -33.62 -12.70 -1.83
N ALA A 55 -32.77 -11.67 -1.70
CA ALA A 55 -33.03 -10.30 -2.17
C ALA A 55 -33.40 -10.17 -3.66
N ALA A 56 -32.86 -11.05 -4.52
CA ALA A 56 -33.16 -11.05 -5.95
C ALA A 56 -34.63 -11.39 -6.27
N LYS A 57 -35.29 -12.16 -5.41
CA LYS A 57 -36.66 -12.67 -5.62
C LYS A 57 -37.65 -12.16 -4.58
N ASN A 58 -37.17 -11.51 -3.52
CA ASN A 58 -37.98 -11.03 -2.40
C ASN A 58 -37.67 -9.55 -2.08
N PRO A 59 -38.56 -8.61 -2.47
CA PRO A 59 -38.36 -7.17 -2.21
C PRO A 59 -38.23 -6.82 -0.73
N LYS A 60 -38.89 -7.57 0.17
CA LYS A 60 -38.76 -7.34 1.62
C LYS A 60 -37.37 -7.72 2.12
N ALA A 61 -36.80 -8.82 1.60
CA ALA A 61 -35.44 -9.21 1.95
C ALA A 61 -34.42 -8.16 1.46
N LEU A 62 -34.60 -7.64 0.24
CA LEU A 62 -33.78 -6.54 -0.28
C LEU A 62 -33.87 -5.28 0.58
N ALA A 63 -35.09 -4.87 0.98
CA ALA A 63 -35.30 -3.70 1.84
C ALA A 63 -34.60 -3.84 3.20
N LEU A 64 -34.58 -5.05 3.78
CA LEU A 64 -33.86 -5.31 5.03
C LEU A 64 -32.34 -5.27 4.85
N VAL A 65 -31.79 -5.80 3.75
CA VAL A 65 -30.36 -5.67 3.44
C VAL A 65 -29.99 -4.19 3.29
N ASP A 66 -30.80 -3.40 2.58
CA ASP A 66 -30.59 -1.96 2.43
C ASP A 66 -30.68 -1.22 3.78
N SER A 67 -31.66 -1.55 4.63
CA SER A 67 -31.75 -0.96 5.99
C SER A 67 -30.49 -1.24 6.81
N ARG A 68 -30.06 -2.52 6.87
CA ARG A 68 -28.83 -2.92 7.59
C ARG A 68 -27.59 -2.22 7.02
N ALA A 69 -27.50 -2.07 5.71
CA ALA A 69 -26.42 -1.34 5.05
C ALA A 69 -26.41 0.16 5.41
N ARG A 70 -27.58 0.79 5.56
CA ARG A 70 -27.73 2.19 6.00
C ARG A 70 -27.37 2.38 7.48
N GLU A 71 -27.64 1.38 8.31
CA GLU A 71 -27.25 1.34 9.73
C GLU A 71 -25.75 1.05 9.92
N GLY A 72 -25.02 0.73 8.85
CA GLY A 72 -23.58 0.50 8.88
C GLY A 72 -23.18 -0.97 9.12
N ASP A 73 -24.10 -1.93 8.96
CA ASP A 73 -23.77 -3.35 9.04
C ASP A 73 -22.90 -3.78 7.85
N VAL A 74 -21.63 -4.10 8.13
CA VAL A 74 -20.69 -4.60 7.10
C VAL A 74 -21.19 -5.90 6.47
N ASN A 75 -21.94 -6.73 7.19
CA ASN A 75 -22.46 -8.00 6.65
C ASN A 75 -23.48 -7.76 5.54
N ALA A 76 -24.17 -6.61 5.53
CA ALA A 76 -25.06 -6.23 4.44
C ALA A 76 -24.27 -5.97 3.15
N TYR A 77 -23.12 -5.30 3.25
CA TYR A 77 -22.23 -5.09 2.11
C TYR A 77 -21.50 -6.37 1.70
N ILE A 78 -21.15 -7.27 2.62
CA ILE A 78 -20.62 -8.59 2.29
C ILE A 78 -21.66 -9.41 1.52
N ALA A 79 -22.92 -9.42 1.98
CA ALA A 79 -24.01 -10.08 1.29
C ALA A 79 -24.27 -9.47 -0.10
N ALA A 80 -24.20 -8.14 -0.22
CA ALA A 80 -24.27 -7.43 -1.48
C ALA A 80 -23.12 -7.84 -2.42
N TRP A 81 -21.88 -7.90 -1.93
CA TRP A 81 -20.75 -8.37 -2.73
C TRP A 81 -20.96 -9.81 -3.24
N GLN A 82 -21.45 -10.71 -2.39
CA GLN A 82 -21.78 -12.07 -2.80
C GLN A 82 -22.92 -12.12 -3.84
N GLY A 83 -23.91 -11.22 -3.75
CA GLY A 83 -24.91 -11.04 -4.80
C GLY A 83 -24.29 -10.57 -6.11
N HIS A 84 -23.36 -9.61 -6.03
CA HIS A 84 -22.68 -9.04 -7.18
C HIS A 84 -21.85 -10.10 -7.91
N THR A 85 -21.11 -10.93 -7.16
CA THR A 85 -20.32 -12.01 -7.76
C THR A 85 -21.17 -13.06 -8.47
N ARG A 86 -22.42 -13.27 -8.04
CA ARG A 86 -23.44 -14.12 -8.70
C ARG A 86 -24.12 -13.47 -9.92
N GLY A 87 -23.85 -12.19 -10.21
CA GLY A 87 -24.45 -11.47 -11.34
C GLY A 87 -25.85 -10.91 -11.05
N GLU A 88 -26.23 -10.77 -9.77
CA GLU A 88 -27.47 -10.11 -9.40
C GLU A 88 -27.40 -8.60 -9.69
N SER A 89 -28.54 -7.98 -10.04
CA SER A 89 -28.60 -6.56 -10.42
C SER A 89 -28.75 -5.59 -9.25
N TRP A 90 -29.29 -6.04 -8.11
CA TRP A 90 -29.55 -5.21 -6.93
C TRP A 90 -28.31 -4.71 -6.16
N PRO A 91 -27.15 -5.41 -6.12
CA PRO A 91 -26.02 -4.97 -5.31
C PRO A 91 -25.30 -3.73 -5.83
N ALA A 92 -25.15 -3.59 -7.14
CA ALA A 92 -24.36 -2.50 -7.70
C ALA A 92 -24.97 -1.12 -7.40
N PRO A 93 -26.30 -0.90 -7.52
CA PRO A 93 -26.95 0.31 -7.02
C PRO A 93 -26.71 0.57 -5.53
N LEU A 94 -26.73 -0.47 -4.69
CA LEU A 94 -26.48 -0.36 -3.25
C LEU A 94 -25.03 0.12 -2.97
N PHE A 95 -24.03 -0.48 -3.62
CA PHE A 95 -22.64 -0.04 -3.50
C PHE A 95 -22.45 1.39 -3.98
N ARG A 96 -22.99 1.77 -5.15
CA ARG A 96 -22.88 3.13 -5.69
C ARG A 96 -23.51 4.16 -4.76
N ALA A 97 -24.69 3.87 -4.21
CA ALA A 97 -25.34 4.74 -3.23
C ALA A 97 -24.50 4.90 -1.95
N ALA A 98 -23.90 3.82 -1.46
CA ALA A 98 -23.09 3.86 -0.25
C ALA A 98 -21.73 4.53 -0.45
N LEU A 99 -21.06 4.32 -1.58
CA LEU A 99 -19.84 5.06 -1.97
C LEU A 99 -20.15 6.54 -2.28
N GLY A 100 -21.40 6.83 -2.68
CA GLY A 100 -21.95 8.18 -2.78
C GLY A 100 -21.98 8.94 -1.46
N ASP A 101 -22.13 8.22 -0.34
CA ASP A 101 -22.38 8.76 0.98
C ASP A 101 -21.11 8.73 1.86
N PRO A 102 -20.57 9.90 2.28
CA PRO A 102 -19.37 9.96 3.10
C PRO A 102 -19.45 9.18 4.41
N ALA A 103 -20.65 9.02 5.00
CA ALA A 103 -20.84 8.29 6.25
C ALA A 103 -20.78 6.77 6.07
N ARG A 104 -20.99 6.27 4.84
CA ARG A 104 -21.09 4.83 4.53
C ARG A 104 -19.97 4.32 3.64
N ALA A 105 -19.28 5.20 2.91
CA ALA A 105 -18.34 4.83 1.86
C ALA A 105 -17.23 3.87 2.34
N THR A 106 -16.67 4.08 3.52
CA THR A 106 -15.59 3.21 4.05
C THR A 106 -16.09 1.84 4.49
N VAL A 107 -17.30 1.77 5.07
CA VAL A 107 -17.95 0.49 5.40
C VAL A 107 -18.26 -0.29 4.14
N ALA A 108 -18.85 0.35 3.13
CA ALA A 108 -19.10 -0.26 1.83
C ALA A 108 -17.81 -0.74 1.15
N GLN A 109 -16.77 0.11 1.15
CA GLN A 109 -15.46 -0.23 0.61
C GLN A 109 -14.84 -1.46 1.29
N SER A 110 -15.06 -1.65 2.60
CA SER A 110 -14.48 -2.77 3.34
C SER A 110 -14.96 -4.15 2.87
N ALA A 111 -16.14 -4.23 2.25
CA ALA A 111 -16.66 -5.47 1.68
C ALA A 111 -16.17 -5.73 0.24
N LEU A 112 -15.59 -4.72 -0.41
CA LEU A 112 -15.04 -4.84 -1.75
C LEU A 112 -13.63 -5.47 -1.69
N PRO A 113 -13.41 -6.63 -2.36
CA PRO A 113 -12.12 -7.28 -2.35
C PRO A 113 -11.06 -6.46 -3.09
N ARG A 114 -9.83 -6.51 -2.59
CA ARG A 114 -8.67 -5.93 -3.24
C ARG A 114 -8.24 -6.82 -4.40
N LYS A 115 -7.67 -6.22 -5.45
CA LYS A 115 -7.12 -6.94 -6.61
C LYS A 115 -8.14 -7.81 -7.37
N ASP A 116 -9.45 -7.63 -7.13
CA ASP A 116 -10.50 -8.33 -7.85
C ASP A 116 -10.93 -7.49 -9.08
N PRO A 117 -10.87 -8.05 -10.30
CA PRO A 117 -11.31 -7.36 -11.51
C PRO A 117 -12.76 -6.88 -11.46
N LYS A 118 -13.65 -7.57 -10.74
CA LYS A 118 -15.06 -7.17 -10.61
C LYS A 118 -15.22 -5.87 -9.84
N THR A 119 -14.31 -5.56 -8.92
CA THR A 119 -14.36 -4.31 -8.14
C THR A 119 -14.01 -3.08 -8.98
N VAL A 120 -13.33 -3.26 -10.11
CA VAL A 120 -12.90 -2.16 -10.99
C VAL A 120 -14.08 -1.34 -11.52
N GLU A 121 -15.28 -1.91 -11.64
CA GLU A 121 -16.46 -1.15 -12.08
C GLU A 121 -16.82 0.01 -11.12
N PHE A 122 -16.45 -0.09 -9.85
CA PHE A 122 -16.72 0.90 -8.81
C PHE A 122 -15.59 1.94 -8.69
N LEU A 123 -14.57 1.87 -9.55
CA LEU A 123 -13.44 2.79 -9.52
C LEU A 123 -13.86 4.28 -9.61
N PRO A 124 -14.81 4.70 -10.48
CA PRO A 124 -15.29 6.08 -10.49
C PRO A 124 -15.94 6.48 -9.17
N ASP A 125 -16.72 5.58 -8.57
CA ASP A 125 -17.40 5.81 -7.29
C ASP A 125 -16.40 5.94 -6.14
N LEU A 126 -15.35 5.10 -6.14
CA LEU A 126 -14.25 5.15 -5.17
C LEU A 126 -13.44 6.45 -5.27
N GLU A 127 -13.09 6.90 -6.48
CA GLU A 127 -12.42 8.19 -6.69
C GLU A 127 -13.27 9.36 -6.14
N ALA A 128 -14.57 9.32 -6.44
CA ALA A 128 -15.50 10.33 -5.96
C ALA A 128 -15.66 10.28 -4.44
N ALA A 129 -15.72 9.09 -3.85
CA ALA A 129 -15.76 8.87 -2.41
C ALA A 129 -14.51 9.42 -1.71
N MET A 130 -13.31 9.18 -2.25
CA MET A 130 -12.06 9.73 -1.72
C MET A 130 -12.11 11.26 -1.64
N SER A 131 -12.67 11.91 -2.66
CA SER A 131 -12.76 13.37 -2.74
C SER A 131 -13.76 13.97 -1.73
N ARG A 132 -14.75 13.17 -1.31
CA ARG A 132 -15.80 13.54 -0.35
C ARG A 132 -15.56 13.03 1.07
N ALA A 133 -14.52 12.22 1.29
CA ALA A 133 -14.22 11.63 2.59
C ALA A 133 -14.14 12.70 3.69
N THR A 134 -14.69 12.37 4.86
CA THR A 134 -14.79 13.27 6.01
C THR A 134 -13.48 13.38 6.79
N SER A 135 -12.56 12.43 6.61
CA SER A 135 -11.23 12.44 7.23
C SER A 135 -10.14 11.99 6.26
N PRO A 136 -8.88 12.40 6.49
CA PRO A 136 -7.73 11.89 5.73
C PRO A 136 -7.59 10.36 5.81
N ALA A 137 -7.89 9.77 6.96
CA ALA A 137 -7.82 8.32 7.17
C ALA A 137 -8.84 7.56 6.28
N ASP A 138 -10.05 8.08 6.16
CA ASP A 138 -11.08 7.49 5.29
C ASP A 138 -10.71 7.62 3.81
N ALA A 139 -10.20 8.80 3.41
CA ALA A 139 -9.69 9.02 2.06
C ALA A 139 -8.55 8.02 1.72
N ALA A 140 -7.64 7.78 2.66
CA ALA A 140 -6.54 6.83 2.48
C ALA A 140 -7.02 5.37 2.40
N ARG A 141 -8.04 4.97 3.17
CA ARG A 141 -8.64 3.62 3.08
C ARG A 141 -9.28 3.36 1.72
N LEU A 142 -10.07 4.32 1.24
CA LEU A 142 -10.67 4.30 -0.10
C LEU A 142 -9.58 4.27 -1.18
N GLY A 143 -8.56 5.12 -1.04
CA GLY A 143 -7.40 5.16 -1.93
C GLY A 143 -6.62 3.86 -1.95
N ALA A 144 -6.51 3.13 -0.84
CA ALA A 144 -5.78 1.87 -0.80
C ALA A 144 -6.47 0.79 -1.65
N LEU A 145 -7.80 0.82 -1.75
CA LEU A 145 -8.51 -0.07 -2.67
C LEU A 145 -8.23 0.34 -4.13
N VAL A 146 -8.33 1.63 -4.45
CA VAL A 146 -7.97 2.18 -5.77
C VAL A 146 -6.55 1.78 -6.19
N ALA A 147 -5.57 1.96 -5.29
CA ALA A 147 -4.17 1.62 -5.53
C ALA A 147 -3.95 0.11 -5.78
N SER A 148 -4.89 -0.76 -5.42
CA SER A 148 -4.76 -2.21 -5.60
C SER A 148 -5.17 -2.70 -7.01
N PHE A 149 -5.82 -1.87 -7.82
CA PHE A 149 -6.44 -2.32 -9.07
C PHE A 149 -5.50 -2.49 -10.27
N GLY A 150 -4.22 -2.14 -10.18
CA GLY A 150 -3.33 -2.29 -11.33
C GLY A 150 -3.48 -1.17 -12.36
N ALA A 151 -3.27 -1.51 -13.63
CA ALA A 151 -3.37 -0.58 -14.75
C ALA A 151 -4.68 0.25 -14.80
N PRO A 152 -5.88 -0.30 -14.50
CA PRO A 152 -7.12 0.46 -14.44
C PRO A 152 -7.10 1.71 -13.55
N SER A 153 -6.35 1.71 -12.43
CA SER A 153 -6.34 2.85 -11.50
C SER A 153 -5.31 3.92 -11.83
N LYS A 154 -4.45 3.73 -12.85
CA LYS A 154 -3.38 4.67 -13.22
C LYS A 154 -3.87 6.11 -13.32
N ALA A 155 -4.96 6.34 -14.07
CA ALA A 155 -5.48 7.69 -14.29
C ALA A 155 -6.04 8.31 -12.99
N VAL A 156 -6.66 7.50 -12.12
CA VAL A 156 -7.17 7.95 -10.82
C VAL A 156 -6.02 8.32 -9.88
N VAL A 157 -4.99 7.48 -9.80
CA VAL A 157 -3.78 7.74 -8.99
C VAL A 157 -3.14 9.07 -9.40
N LEU A 158 -2.91 9.28 -10.70
CA LEU A 158 -2.32 10.53 -11.19
C LEU A 158 -3.18 11.76 -10.88
N ARG A 159 -4.51 11.68 -11.07
CA ARG A 159 -5.43 12.78 -10.71
C ARG A 159 -5.45 13.05 -9.21
N ALA A 160 -5.41 12.02 -8.38
CA ALA A 160 -5.42 12.16 -6.93
C ALA A 160 -4.12 12.80 -6.40
N LEU A 161 -2.96 12.43 -6.97
CA LEU A 161 -1.67 13.04 -6.64
C LEU A 161 -1.58 14.51 -7.09
N ALA A 162 -2.19 14.85 -8.23
CA ALA A 162 -2.19 16.21 -8.77
C ALA A 162 -2.91 17.23 -7.87
N LYS A 163 -3.92 16.78 -7.11
CA LYS A 163 -4.76 17.65 -6.29
C LYS A 163 -4.27 17.67 -4.83
N PRO A 164 -3.93 18.83 -4.25
CA PRO A 164 -3.47 18.92 -2.85
C PRO A 164 -4.39 18.23 -1.85
N LYS A 165 -5.72 18.37 -2.00
CA LYS A 165 -6.72 17.78 -1.10
C LYS A 165 -6.68 16.25 -1.03
N SER A 166 -6.30 15.57 -2.12
CA SER A 166 -6.26 14.10 -2.20
C SER A 166 -4.84 13.52 -2.22
N ARG A 167 -3.82 14.36 -2.41
CA ARG A 167 -2.42 13.93 -2.55
C ARG A 167 -1.95 13.19 -1.30
N THR A 168 -2.10 13.79 -0.13
CA THR A 168 -1.72 13.19 1.16
C THR A 168 -2.33 11.80 1.33
N ALA A 169 -3.64 11.68 1.12
CA ALA A 169 -4.38 10.43 1.25
C ALA A 169 -3.95 9.38 0.20
N MET A 170 -3.67 9.79 -1.04
CA MET A 170 -3.19 8.88 -2.08
C MET A 170 -1.77 8.39 -1.78
N CYS A 171 -0.88 9.25 -1.28
CA CYS A 171 0.46 8.83 -0.87
C CYS A 171 0.43 7.86 0.32
N GLN A 172 -0.46 8.10 1.31
CA GLN A 172 -0.73 7.13 2.38
C GLN A 172 -1.30 5.80 1.84
N ALA A 173 -2.23 5.86 0.89
CA ALA A 173 -2.84 4.68 0.27
C ALA A 173 -1.82 3.80 -0.48
N LEU A 174 -0.93 4.42 -1.27
CA LEU A 174 0.13 3.75 -2.01
C LEU A 174 1.17 3.10 -1.09
N ALA A 175 1.24 3.52 0.18
CA ALA A 175 2.13 2.93 1.17
C ALA A 175 1.59 1.59 1.73
N SER A 176 0.39 1.18 1.29
CA SER A 176 -0.20 -0.12 1.55
C SER A 176 0.63 -1.25 0.93
N PRO A 177 0.76 -2.42 1.58
CA PRO A 177 1.34 -3.60 0.96
C PRO A 177 0.55 -4.08 -0.26
N ASP A 178 -0.73 -3.74 -0.36
CA ASP A 178 -1.62 -4.13 -1.47
C ASP A 178 -1.56 -3.20 -2.68
N ALA A 179 -0.83 -2.09 -2.60
CA ALA A 179 -0.64 -1.21 -3.75
C ALA A 179 0.02 -1.99 -4.90
N SER A 180 -0.56 -1.88 -6.10
CA SER A 180 -0.07 -2.59 -7.26
C SER A 180 1.25 -1.98 -7.78
N PRO A 181 2.09 -2.76 -8.49
CA PRO A 181 3.27 -2.23 -9.16
C PRO A 181 2.97 -1.06 -10.11
N GLU A 182 1.85 -1.10 -10.83
CA GLU A 182 1.42 -0.05 -11.77
C GLU A 182 1.00 1.23 -11.05
N ALA A 183 0.38 1.12 -9.88
CA ALA A 183 0.03 2.28 -9.06
C ALA A 183 1.31 2.97 -8.53
N LEU A 184 2.30 2.18 -8.09
CA LEU A 184 3.61 2.69 -7.68
C LEU A 184 4.40 3.28 -8.87
N ALA A 185 4.34 2.66 -10.04
CA ALA A 185 4.91 3.22 -11.27
C ALA A 185 4.23 4.55 -11.65
N SER A 186 2.93 4.69 -11.40
CA SER A 186 2.20 5.94 -11.61
C SER A 186 2.67 7.04 -10.64
N PHE A 187 2.97 6.69 -9.39
CA PHE A 187 3.58 7.62 -8.43
C PHE A 187 4.98 8.08 -8.88
N ARG A 188 5.85 7.15 -9.31
CA ARG A 188 7.21 7.47 -9.78
C ARG A 188 7.22 8.34 -11.04
N SER A 189 6.26 8.12 -11.95
CA SER A 189 6.13 8.86 -13.21
C SER A 189 5.36 10.18 -13.10
N ALA A 190 4.75 10.48 -11.95
CA ALA A 190 4.09 11.76 -11.75
C ALA A 190 5.10 12.94 -11.86
N PRO A 191 4.64 14.16 -12.15
CA PRO A 191 5.45 15.36 -11.97
C PRO A 191 5.90 15.56 -10.52
N PRO A 192 7.09 16.16 -10.26
CA PRO A 192 7.59 16.43 -8.91
C PRO A 192 6.61 17.18 -8.00
N GLU A 193 5.89 18.17 -8.53
CA GLU A 193 4.89 18.96 -7.81
C GLU A 193 3.69 18.12 -7.32
N HIS A 194 3.48 16.92 -7.87
CA HIS A 194 2.47 15.97 -7.41
C HIS A 194 2.96 15.06 -6.29
N ARG A 195 4.26 15.07 -6.00
CA ARG A 195 4.91 14.33 -4.90
C ARG A 195 5.38 15.23 -3.77
N ASP A 196 5.19 16.54 -3.90
CA ASP A 196 5.53 17.52 -2.87
C ASP A 196 4.50 17.47 -1.73
N ASP A 197 4.65 16.45 -0.87
CA ASP A 197 3.90 16.23 0.35
C ASP A 197 4.70 15.30 1.28
N VAL A 198 4.61 15.54 2.59
CA VAL A 198 5.34 14.77 3.62
C VAL A 198 5.00 13.28 3.55
N GLU A 199 3.77 12.91 3.20
CA GLU A 199 3.34 11.52 3.10
C GLU A 199 3.83 10.84 1.83
N CYS A 200 4.11 11.59 0.77
CA CYS A 200 4.77 11.05 -0.42
C CYS A 200 6.24 10.71 -0.11
N ALA A 201 6.89 11.49 0.75
CA ALA A 201 8.19 11.12 1.31
C ALA A 201 8.12 9.91 2.25
N SER A 202 7.04 9.77 3.03
CA SER A 202 6.76 8.56 3.83
C SER A 202 6.62 7.33 2.96
N LEU A 203 5.83 7.45 1.90
CA LEU A 203 5.62 6.42 0.90
C LEU A 203 6.94 5.96 0.27
N ALA A 204 7.73 6.90 -0.26
CA ALA A 204 8.99 6.57 -0.94
C ALA A 204 9.93 5.80 0.01
N ALA A 205 10.13 6.31 1.23
CA ALA A 205 10.96 5.65 2.24
C ALA A 205 10.46 4.24 2.55
N LYS A 206 9.18 4.11 2.91
CA LYS A 206 8.58 2.82 3.33
C LYS A 206 8.59 1.79 2.20
N ARG A 207 8.28 2.18 0.97
CA ARG A 207 8.27 1.25 -0.17
C ARG A 207 9.68 0.87 -0.61
N SER A 208 10.67 1.77 -0.50
CA SER A 208 12.07 1.41 -0.80
C SER A 208 12.63 0.33 0.13
N GLU A 209 12.02 0.05 1.28
CA GLU A 209 12.42 -1.08 2.14
C GLU A 209 12.19 -2.44 1.47
N THR A 210 11.17 -2.58 0.62
CA THR A 210 10.73 -3.87 0.08
C THR A 210 10.58 -3.90 -1.44
N ASP A 211 10.64 -2.74 -2.11
CA ASP A 211 10.41 -2.57 -3.54
C ASP A 211 11.68 -2.05 -4.22
N ASP A 212 12.29 -2.87 -5.08
CA ASP A 212 13.55 -2.58 -5.76
C ASP A 212 13.42 -1.48 -6.81
N ASP A 213 12.27 -1.39 -7.49
CA ASP A 213 12.02 -0.32 -8.45
C ASP A 213 11.89 1.02 -7.71
N MET A 214 11.20 1.03 -6.57
CA MET A 214 11.10 2.22 -5.73
C MET A 214 12.47 2.64 -5.19
N ALA A 215 13.26 1.70 -4.67
CA ALA A 215 14.60 2.00 -4.17
C ALA A 215 15.55 2.47 -5.28
N THR A 216 15.46 1.89 -6.48
CA THR A 216 16.24 2.31 -7.64
C THR A 216 15.86 3.71 -8.07
N TRP A 217 14.57 3.99 -8.26
CA TRP A 217 14.07 5.32 -8.59
C TRP A 217 14.45 6.37 -7.54
N LEU A 218 14.32 6.03 -6.25
CA LEU A 218 14.70 6.91 -5.14
C LEU A 218 16.19 7.29 -5.22
N GLY A 219 17.05 6.33 -5.55
CA GLY A 219 18.48 6.55 -5.71
C GLY A 219 18.81 7.38 -6.95
N GLN A 220 18.15 7.15 -8.09
CA GLN A 220 18.58 7.71 -9.38
C GLN A 220 17.87 9.02 -9.75
N GLU A 221 16.55 9.07 -9.59
CA GLU A 221 15.70 10.03 -10.31
C GLU A 221 14.85 10.90 -9.37
N ALA A 222 14.43 10.37 -8.22
CA ALA A 222 13.53 11.05 -7.30
C ALA A 222 14.04 12.42 -6.86
N GLU A 223 13.17 13.30 -6.37
CA GLU A 223 13.58 14.59 -5.83
C GLU A 223 14.58 14.40 -4.66
N GLN A 224 15.58 15.29 -4.56
CA GLN A 224 16.62 15.19 -3.53
C GLN A 224 16.02 15.14 -2.12
N GLY A 225 14.96 15.93 -1.88
CA GLY A 225 14.22 15.94 -0.61
C GLY A 225 13.61 14.59 -0.22
N LEU A 226 13.19 13.76 -1.18
CA LEU A 226 12.67 12.42 -0.89
C LEU A 226 13.77 11.49 -0.40
N LEU A 227 14.95 11.53 -1.04
CA LEU A 227 16.11 10.74 -0.62
C LEU A 227 16.63 11.19 0.75
N VAL A 228 16.64 12.50 1.02
CA VAL A 228 16.96 13.06 2.34
C VAL A 228 16.01 12.51 3.40
N THR A 229 14.69 12.59 3.18
CA THR A 229 13.71 12.08 4.16
C THR A 229 13.82 10.57 4.35
N ALA A 230 14.02 9.78 3.29
CA ALA A 230 14.24 8.34 3.41
C ALA A 230 15.51 7.99 4.20
N SER A 231 16.59 8.75 3.99
CA SER A 231 17.85 8.58 4.72
C SER A 231 17.69 8.88 6.21
N LYS A 232 16.95 9.95 6.56
CA LYS A 232 16.62 10.34 7.94
C LYS A 232 15.69 9.37 8.65
N ARG A 233 14.74 8.77 7.93
CA ARG A 233 13.85 7.74 8.47
C ARG A 233 14.56 6.42 8.79
N GLY A 234 15.79 6.24 8.31
CA GLY A 234 16.63 5.13 8.70
C GLY A 234 16.28 3.83 7.98
N LEU A 235 16.31 3.85 6.63
CA LEU A 235 16.25 2.61 5.84
C LEU A 235 17.19 1.54 6.41
N PRO A 236 16.77 0.26 6.46
CA PRO A 236 17.64 -0.85 6.84
C PRO A 236 18.95 -0.80 6.05
N CYS A 237 20.09 -1.05 6.69
CA CYS A 237 21.40 -0.78 6.08
C CYS A 237 21.65 -1.42 4.71
N PRO A 238 21.21 -2.67 4.43
CA PRO A 238 21.29 -3.22 3.08
C PRO A 238 20.50 -2.40 2.04
N ARG A 239 19.30 -1.91 2.41
CA ARG A 239 18.47 -1.08 1.55
C ARG A 239 19.04 0.32 1.36
N ALA A 240 19.51 0.94 2.44
CA ALA A 240 20.19 2.24 2.36
C ALA A 240 21.42 2.17 1.44
N THR A 241 22.23 1.11 1.58
CA THR A 241 23.41 0.87 0.73
C THR A 241 23.01 0.72 -0.73
N PHE A 242 21.99 -0.10 -1.03
CA PHE A 242 21.48 -0.25 -2.39
C PHE A 242 21.03 1.08 -3.01
N VAL A 243 20.28 1.89 -2.27
CA VAL A 243 19.83 3.23 -2.73
C VAL A 243 21.03 4.14 -3.01
N TRP A 244 22.03 4.16 -2.13
CA TRP A 244 23.24 4.98 -2.33
C TRP A 244 24.13 4.49 -3.47
N GLU A 245 24.23 3.19 -3.72
CA GLU A 245 24.93 2.66 -4.91
C GLU A 245 24.29 3.20 -6.19
N LYS A 246 22.95 3.24 -6.25
CA LYS A 246 22.22 3.83 -7.37
C LYS A 246 22.42 5.34 -7.46
N ALA A 247 22.42 6.04 -6.33
CA ALA A 247 22.63 7.48 -6.28
C ALA A 247 24.03 7.89 -6.75
N LEU A 248 25.07 7.22 -6.24
CA LEU A 248 26.46 7.46 -6.63
C LEU A 248 26.72 7.20 -8.12
N ALA A 249 25.97 6.28 -8.73
CA ALA A 249 26.10 5.96 -10.14
C ALA A 249 25.39 6.95 -11.09
N ALA A 250 24.26 7.53 -10.66
CA ALA A 250 23.36 8.23 -11.58
C ALA A 250 23.13 9.72 -11.26
N ARG A 251 23.34 10.17 -10.01
CA ARG A 251 22.98 11.52 -9.61
C ARG A 251 23.89 12.57 -10.22
N PRO A 252 23.33 13.66 -10.77
CA PRO A 252 24.11 14.76 -11.33
C PRO A 252 24.87 15.54 -10.25
N LEU A 253 25.94 16.23 -10.65
CA LEU A 253 26.88 16.93 -9.75
C LEU A 253 26.21 17.98 -8.86
N ASP A 254 25.18 18.65 -9.35
CA ASP A 254 24.41 19.67 -8.61
C ASP A 254 23.66 19.09 -7.41
N ALA A 255 23.33 17.80 -7.43
CA ALA A 255 22.71 17.10 -6.31
C ALA A 255 23.69 16.76 -5.18
N HIS A 256 24.99 16.70 -5.46
CA HIS A 256 25.98 16.15 -4.53
C HIS A 256 26.10 17.01 -3.28
N ALA A 257 26.10 18.33 -3.42
CA ALA A 257 26.23 19.25 -2.29
C ALA A 257 25.10 19.08 -1.26
N GLN A 258 23.86 18.91 -1.72
CA GLN A 258 22.68 18.77 -0.84
C GLN A 258 22.59 17.38 -0.19
N LEU A 259 23.12 16.36 -0.87
CA LEU A 259 23.02 14.97 -0.43
C LEU A 259 24.25 14.48 0.35
N THR A 260 25.36 15.22 0.35
CA THR A 260 26.62 14.80 1.00
C THR A 260 26.43 14.53 2.49
N SER A 261 25.72 15.38 3.23
CA SER A 261 25.49 15.16 4.66
C SER A 261 24.69 13.89 4.96
N GLU A 262 23.74 13.54 4.08
CA GLU A 262 22.94 12.32 4.23
C GLU A 262 23.75 11.07 3.85
N LEU A 263 24.64 11.18 2.86
CA LEU A 263 25.60 10.12 2.54
C LEU A 263 26.53 9.88 3.74
N THR A 264 27.10 10.94 4.32
CA THR A 264 27.92 10.85 5.53
C THR A 264 27.16 10.16 6.65
N SER A 265 25.96 10.64 7.00
CA SER A 265 25.11 10.04 8.05
C SER A 265 24.84 8.55 7.79
N THR A 266 24.59 8.18 6.54
CA THR A 266 24.35 6.79 6.16
C THR A 266 25.61 5.93 6.27
N ILE A 267 26.78 6.44 5.88
CA ILE A 267 28.07 5.74 6.04
C ILE A 267 28.32 5.43 7.52
N LEU A 268 28.05 6.38 8.42
CA LEU A 268 28.25 6.19 9.86
C LEU A 268 27.33 5.14 10.44
N ARG A 269 26.05 5.17 10.05
CA ARG A 269 25.06 4.20 10.52
C ARG A 269 25.31 2.80 9.95
N CYS A 270 25.71 2.71 8.68
CA CYS A 270 25.73 1.49 7.89
C CYS A 270 27.14 1.10 7.40
N ALA A 271 28.16 1.39 8.20
CA ALA A 271 29.56 1.21 7.82
C ALA A 271 29.85 -0.19 7.24
N ASP A 272 29.35 -1.25 7.88
CA ASP A 272 29.67 -2.63 7.48
C ASP A 272 29.17 -2.99 6.07
N THR A 273 28.00 -2.47 5.66
CA THR A 273 27.48 -2.67 4.30
C THR A 273 28.09 -1.67 3.30
N MET A 274 28.35 -0.44 3.75
CA MET A 274 28.94 0.61 2.91
C MET A 274 30.41 0.35 2.57
N ASP A 275 31.18 -0.34 3.42
CA ASP A 275 32.60 -0.61 3.18
C ASP A 275 32.86 -1.39 1.89
N ALA A 276 31.92 -2.25 1.48
CA ALA A 276 32.00 -2.96 0.22
C ALA A 276 31.48 -2.15 -0.98
N ALA A 277 30.57 -1.20 -0.75
CA ALA A 277 29.90 -0.42 -1.80
C ALA A 277 30.72 0.80 -2.23
N LEU A 278 31.30 1.53 -1.27
CA LEU A 278 32.03 2.78 -1.53
C LEU A 278 33.25 2.59 -2.48
N PRO A 279 34.12 1.57 -2.31
CA PRO A 279 35.21 1.32 -3.24
C PRO A 279 34.74 1.11 -4.69
N LYS A 280 33.63 0.40 -4.87
CA LYS A 280 33.05 0.14 -6.20
C LYS A 280 32.58 1.43 -6.85
N ALA A 281 31.90 2.29 -6.09
CA ALA A 281 31.46 3.60 -6.56
C ALA A 281 32.67 4.49 -6.94
N MET A 282 33.71 4.53 -6.10
CA MET A 282 34.94 5.29 -6.36
C MET A 282 35.69 4.83 -7.63
N ALA A 283 35.54 3.55 -8.00
CA ALA A 283 36.11 2.99 -9.22
C ALA A 283 35.27 3.28 -10.48
N THR A 284 33.98 3.60 -10.33
CA THR A 284 33.04 3.73 -11.45
C THR A 284 33.20 5.06 -12.19
N SER A 285 33.39 6.17 -11.47
CA SER A 285 33.62 7.48 -12.10
C SER A 285 34.39 8.44 -11.19
N ASP A 286 35.06 9.42 -11.80
CA ASP A 286 35.78 10.47 -11.06
C ASP A 286 34.83 11.33 -10.20
N THR A 287 33.59 11.49 -10.68
CA THR A 287 32.53 12.23 -10.00
C THR A 287 32.06 11.50 -8.73
N ALA A 288 31.75 10.20 -8.84
CA ALA A 288 31.39 9.38 -7.68
C ALA A 288 32.55 9.29 -6.68
N ARG A 289 33.80 9.15 -7.17
CA ARG A 289 35.01 9.16 -6.35
C ARG A 289 35.13 10.46 -5.56
N ALA A 290 35.00 11.62 -6.21
CA ALA A 290 35.07 12.91 -5.55
C ALA A 290 33.98 13.06 -4.48
N TRP A 291 32.77 12.58 -4.76
CA TRP A 291 31.66 12.66 -3.83
C TRP A 291 31.88 11.77 -2.58
N VAL A 292 32.30 10.52 -2.75
CA VAL A 292 32.65 9.63 -1.63
C VAL A 292 33.77 10.23 -0.77
N VAL A 293 34.81 10.78 -1.41
CA VAL A 293 35.92 11.45 -0.70
C VAL A 293 35.43 12.66 0.09
N ALA A 294 34.48 13.43 -0.45
CA ALA A 294 33.89 14.57 0.24
C ALA A 294 33.00 14.17 1.42
N ALA A 295 32.30 13.04 1.32
CA ALA A 295 31.37 12.56 2.35
C ALA A 295 32.07 11.89 3.55
N LEU A 296 33.33 11.46 3.40
CA LEU A 296 34.10 10.89 4.50
C LEU A 296 34.78 11.99 5.32
N ASP A 297 34.54 11.96 6.63
CA ASP A 297 35.25 12.80 7.59
C ASP A 297 36.59 12.13 7.97
N PRO A 298 37.75 12.78 7.70
CA PRO A 298 39.08 12.28 8.06
C PRO A 298 39.27 11.93 9.53
N ASP A 299 38.51 12.57 10.42
CA ASP A 299 38.65 12.46 11.86
C ASP A 299 37.60 11.52 12.48
N ASP A 300 36.80 10.85 11.64
CA ASP A 300 35.75 9.94 12.09
C ASP A 300 36.30 8.63 12.65
N ARG A 301 35.88 8.30 13.87
CA ARG A 301 36.26 7.05 14.54
C ARG A 301 35.70 5.80 13.85
N ASN A 302 34.60 5.94 13.11
CA ASN A 302 33.97 4.85 12.37
C ASN A 302 34.75 4.43 11.12
N LEU A 303 35.80 5.17 10.72
CA LEU A 303 36.71 4.70 9.66
C LEU A 303 37.33 3.33 9.97
N THR A 304 37.44 2.97 11.26
CA THR A 304 37.85 1.62 11.71
C THR A 304 36.95 0.49 11.19
N ARG A 305 35.69 0.79 10.87
CA ARG A 305 34.73 -0.14 10.29
C ARG A 305 34.71 -0.11 8.76
N LEU A 306 35.59 0.68 8.14
CA LEU A 306 35.68 0.88 6.70
C LEU A 306 37.06 0.49 6.11
N PRO A 307 37.62 -0.70 6.42
CA PRO A 307 38.96 -1.07 5.99
C PRO A 307 39.14 -1.12 4.46
N ARG A 308 38.14 -1.60 3.70
CA ARG A 308 38.23 -1.69 2.23
C ARG A 308 38.17 -0.30 1.60
N THR A 309 37.31 0.56 2.13
CA THR A 309 37.22 1.98 1.74
C THR A 309 38.53 2.70 2.03
N CYS A 310 39.18 2.39 3.15
CA CYS A 310 40.49 2.94 3.48
C CYS A 310 41.61 2.50 2.53
N VAL A 311 41.58 1.24 2.05
CA VAL A 311 42.49 0.80 0.98
C VAL A 311 42.23 1.57 -0.32
N ALA A 312 40.96 1.71 -0.73
CA ALA A 312 40.60 2.49 -1.91
C ALA A 312 41.03 3.96 -1.78
N MET A 313 40.87 4.56 -0.59
CA MET A 313 41.28 5.93 -0.31
C MET A 313 42.79 6.14 -0.49
N LYS A 314 43.63 5.17 -0.08
CA LYS A 314 45.08 5.21 -0.35
C LYS A 314 45.40 5.25 -1.83
N ALA A 315 44.69 4.47 -2.64
CA ALA A 315 44.85 4.49 -4.09
C ALA A 315 44.49 5.87 -4.67
N VAL A 316 43.40 6.49 -4.19
CA VAL A 316 43.02 7.85 -4.61
C VAL A 316 44.04 8.90 -4.17
N ALA A 317 44.57 8.78 -2.96
CA ALA A 317 45.59 9.68 -2.40
C ALA A 317 46.94 9.62 -3.15
N ALA A 318 47.31 8.42 -3.63
CA ALA A 318 48.47 8.22 -4.51
C ALA A 318 48.26 8.92 -5.87
N GLY A 319 47.01 9.05 -6.30
CA GLY A 319 46.63 9.69 -7.55
C GLY A 319 46.64 8.73 -8.74
N GLY A 320 46.01 9.17 -9.83
CA GLY A 320 45.88 8.42 -11.07
C GLY A 320 45.12 9.25 -12.12
N PRO A 321 45.01 8.76 -13.36
CA PRO A 321 44.25 9.42 -14.41
C PRO A 321 42.82 9.77 -13.94
N GLY A 322 42.34 10.97 -14.24
CA GLY A 322 40.99 11.44 -13.87
C GLY A 322 40.82 11.95 -12.43
N THR A 323 41.79 11.76 -11.53
CA THR A 323 41.67 12.25 -10.15
C THR A 323 42.07 13.71 -10.03
N SER A 324 41.12 14.58 -9.68
CA SER A 324 41.40 16.00 -9.45
C SER A 324 42.37 16.22 -8.29
N VAL A 325 43.15 17.31 -8.34
CA VAL A 325 44.09 17.69 -7.26
C VAL A 325 43.36 17.80 -5.92
N ARG A 326 42.20 18.48 -5.90
CA ARG A 326 41.36 18.64 -4.71
C ARG A 326 40.90 17.30 -4.13
N THR A 327 40.45 16.37 -4.97
CA THR A 327 40.04 15.03 -4.54
C THR A 327 41.21 14.26 -3.95
N ARG A 328 42.38 14.33 -4.58
CA ARG A 328 43.60 13.67 -4.10
C ARG A 328 44.07 14.23 -2.76
N GLU A 329 44.07 15.54 -2.58
CA GLU A 329 44.44 16.19 -1.32
C GLU A 329 43.48 15.83 -0.20
N ARG A 330 42.17 15.87 -0.46
CA ARG A 330 41.18 15.45 0.53
C ARG A 330 41.32 13.96 0.89
N ALA A 331 41.63 13.11 -0.08
CA ALA A 331 41.91 11.70 0.17
C ALA A 331 43.17 11.50 1.04
N ARG A 332 44.25 12.26 0.80
CA ARG A 332 45.48 12.22 1.61
C ARG A 332 45.19 12.58 3.07
N ASP A 333 44.37 13.61 3.28
CA ASP A 333 43.92 14.00 4.62
C ASP A 333 43.20 12.85 5.34
N THR A 334 42.21 12.22 4.68
CA THR A 334 41.50 11.06 5.24
C THR A 334 42.43 9.89 5.53
N VAL A 335 43.43 9.66 4.68
CA VAL A 335 44.43 8.61 4.89
C VAL A 335 45.26 8.88 6.14
N ALA A 336 45.88 10.05 6.21
CA ALA A 336 46.83 10.39 7.26
C ALA A 336 46.17 10.48 8.64
N ARG A 337 44.94 11.02 8.73
CA ARG A 337 44.28 11.27 10.01
C ARG A 337 43.47 10.07 10.52
N GLY A 338 42.96 9.25 9.61
CA GLY A 338 42.07 8.14 9.91
C GLY A 338 42.59 6.78 9.42
N CYS A 339 42.63 6.57 8.11
CA CYS A 339 42.80 5.23 7.54
C CYS A 339 44.13 4.55 7.85
N ASP A 340 45.22 5.28 8.05
CA ASP A 340 46.50 4.66 8.42
C ASP A 340 46.42 3.93 9.77
N LYS A 341 45.63 4.43 10.71
CA LYS A 341 45.37 3.76 12.00
C LYS A 341 44.62 2.45 11.80
N VAL A 342 43.64 2.45 10.90
CA VAL A 342 42.82 1.27 10.58
C VAL A 342 43.66 0.17 9.95
N LEU A 343 44.52 0.54 8.99
CA LEU A 343 45.33 -0.40 8.23
C LEU A 343 46.56 -0.88 9.01
N GLY A 344 47.11 -0.04 9.89
CA GLY A 344 48.19 -0.43 10.81
C GLY A 344 47.74 -1.40 11.89
N ALA A 345 46.49 -1.28 12.38
CA ALA A 345 45.91 -2.20 13.37
C ALA A 345 45.51 -3.57 12.78
N ALA A 346 45.40 -3.69 11.45
CA ALA A 346 45.05 -4.93 10.76
C ALA A 346 46.24 -5.85 10.45
N GLN A 347 47.48 -5.42 10.74
CA GLN A 347 48.66 -6.29 10.67
C GLN A 347 48.81 -7.05 12.00
N PRO A 348 48.93 -8.39 12.00
CA PRO A 348 49.23 -9.11 13.22
C PRO A 348 50.59 -8.64 13.77
N PRO A 349 50.79 -8.65 15.10
CA PRO A 349 52.07 -8.31 15.69
C PRO A 349 53.15 -9.22 15.07
N ARG A 350 54.23 -8.59 14.59
CA ARG A 350 55.41 -9.29 14.09
C ARG A 350 56.13 -10.00 15.22
#